data_AF-A0A4P7D2X4-F1
#
_entry.id   AF-A0A4P7D2X4-F1
#
_cell.length_a   1.000
_cell.length_b   1.000
_cell.length_c   1.000
_cell.angle_alpha   90.00
_cell.angle_beta   90.00
_cell.angle_gamma   90.00
#
_symmetry.space_group_name_H-M   'P 1'
#
loop_
_entity.id
_entity.type
_entity.pdbx_description
1 polymer ?
#
loop_
_entity_poly.entity_id
_entity_poly.type
_entity_poly.pdbx_seq_one_letter_code
_entity_poly.pdbx_strand_id
1 'polypeptide(L)'
;MSEVRTNHDIEDVKIAFELLLDNFSKLSEKVRPRTKISSTKLGKIKKDLNNLNNLKKETLAKIIEITTKYNSINEIFSRDVDYNELDLFKLLEGTANPETESNEKYNDFFFEFSMACRFLRALQKGNEKVKINLAGECDIIVDEVLAVECKYIHSQSGIVENISKADSQIATRIANGQAKFGFVAVDLSNLIPRKKIEDFVEFTLHKFVESYAKLEAKKLISGNLVEHILLDKNFSKIVGLYSTFEIESILHEELGFSYKFGNGTMAILLQSINTFIFEYRDQVMPISTRGMTYITNPNLSQKNAANVKQFIHALAVGV
;
A
#
# COMPACT_ATOMS: atom_id res chain seq x y z
N MET A 1 -13.72 8.98 -3.84
CA MET A 1 -12.81 8.19 -2.98
C MET A 1 -13.66 7.15 -2.27
N SER A 2 -13.47 5.86 -2.54
CA SER A 2 -14.15 4.80 -1.79
C SER A 2 -13.43 4.52 -0.48
N GLU A 3 -14.22 4.35 0.58
CA GLU A 3 -13.77 4.21 1.95
C GLU A 3 -13.58 2.74 2.29
N VAL A 4 -12.38 2.35 2.72
CA VAL A 4 -12.12 1.04 3.33
C VAL A 4 -11.75 1.28 4.78
N ARG A 5 -12.40 0.55 5.70
CA ARG A 5 -12.13 0.62 7.13
C ARG A 5 -10.89 -0.22 7.45
N THR A 6 -9.85 0.41 7.99
CA THR A 6 -8.69 -0.27 8.60
C THR A 6 -8.70 -0.12 10.11
N ASN A 7 -9.71 -0.64 10.80
CA ASN A 7 -9.56 -0.89 12.22
C ASN A 7 -9.35 -2.38 12.39
N HIS A 8 -8.10 -2.80 12.22
CA HIS A 8 -7.67 -4.09 12.72
C HIS A 8 -7.24 -3.85 14.16
N ASP A 9 -7.83 -4.59 15.09
CA ASP A 9 -7.21 -4.77 16.40
C ASP A 9 -5.77 -5.29 16.15
N ILE A 10 -4.82 -4.91 16.99
CA ILE A 10 -3.44 -5.46 16.92
C ILE A 10 -3.49 -6.99 16.92
N GLU A 11 -4.49 -7.57 17.59
CA GLU A 11 -4.73 -9.00 17.58
C GLU A 11 -5.18 -9.54 16.21
N ASP A 12 -6.05 -8.83 15.50
CA ASP A 12 -6.43 -9.19 14.12
C ASP A 12 -5.22 -9.11 13.17
N VAL A 13 -4.37 -8.08 13.35
CA VAL A 13 -3.13 -7.93 12.58
C VAL A 13 -2.21 -9.12 12.81
N LYS A 14 -2.07 -9.56 14.07
CA LYS A 14 -1.27 -10.75 14.42
C LYS A 14 -1.82 -12.01 13.78
N ILE A 15 -3.12 -12.27 13.92
CA ILE A 15 -3.76 -13.48 13.36
C ILE A 15 -3.55 -13.55 11.83
N ALA A 16 -3.79 -12.44 11.13
CA ALA A 16 -3.55 -12.36 9.69
C ALA A 16 -2.07 -12.53 9.32
N PHE A 17 -1.16 -12.04 10.16
CA PHE A 17 0.28 -12.20 9.94
C PHE A 17 0.73 -13.65 10.19
N GLU A 18 0.15 -14.36 11.16
CA GLU A 18 0.42 -15.79 11.36
C GLU A 18 -0.01 -16.62 10.16
N LEU A 19 -1.21 -16.36 9.61
CA LEU A 19 -1.67 -16.99 8.38
C LEU A 19 -0.70 -16.76 7.21
N LEU A 20 -0.15 -15.55 7.10
CA LEU A 20 0.84 -15.22 6.08
C LEU A 20 2.11 -16.06 6.22
N LEU A 21 2.61 -16.21 7.45
CA LEU A 21 3.81 -17.02 7.72
C LEU A 21 3.59 -18.51 7.44
N ASP A 22 2.39 -19.01 7.71
CA ASP A 22 2.01 -20.40 7.38
C ASP A 22 1.97 -20.60 5.86
N ASN A 23 1.41 -19.63 5.12
CA ASN A 23 1.40 -19.64 3.67
C ASN A 23 2.83 -19.62 3.09
N PHE A 24 3.71 -18.76 3.60
CA PHE A 24 5.12 -18.76 3.21
C PHE A 24 5.86 -20.02 3.61
N SER A 25 5.49 -20.66 4.73
CA SER A 25 6.08 -21.94 5.13
C SER A 25 5.78 -23.04 4.11
N LYS A 26 4.52 -23.15 3.69
CA LYS A 26 4.10 -24.07 2.61
C LYS A 26 4.79 -23.76 1.28
N LEU A 27 4.97 -22.48 0.95
CA LEU A 27 5.72 -22.07 -0.24
C LEU A 27 7.21 -22.47 -0.14
N SER A 28 7.81 -22.28 1.03
CA SER A 28 9.22 -22.62 1.29
C SER A 28 9.50 -24.11 1.09
N GLU A 29 8.58 -24.99 1.50
CA GLU A 29 8.68 -26.43 1.29
C GLU A 29 8.78 -26.83 -0.20
N LYS A 30 8.23 -26.01 -1.10
CA LYS A 30 8.30 -26.24 -2.55
C LYS A 30 9.55 -25.63 -3.17
N VAL A 31 9.84 -24.37 -2.84
CA VAL A 31 10.83 -23.55 -3.57
C VAL A 31 12.23 -23.62 -2.95
N ARG A 32 12.32 -23.55 -1.61
CA ARG A 32 13.60 -23.59 -0.88
C ARG A 32 13.44 -24.38 0.43
N PRO A 33 13.34 -25.72 0.39
CA PRO A 33 12.91 -26.56 1.52
C PRO A 33 13.76 -26.45 2.80
N ARG A 34 15.00 -25.95 2.68
CA ARG A 34 15.92 -25.74 3.82
C ARG A 34 15.67 -24.42 4.56
N THR A 35 14.89 -23.50 3.99
CA THR A 35 14.65 -22.18 4.58
C THR A 35 13.54 -22.29 5.63
N LYS A 36 13.88 -21.98 6.88
CA LYS A 36 12.89 -21.87 7.96
C LYS A 36 12.37 -20.45 8.02
N ILE A 37 11.05 -20.25 7.95
CA ILE A 37 10.44 -18.91 8.01
C ILE A 37 10.82 -18.18 9.31
N SER A 38 10.97 -18.91 10.43
CA SER A 38 11.40 -18.35 11.71
C SER A 38 12.79 -17.70 11.71
N SER A 39 13.66 -18.04 10.75
CA SER A 39 14.98 -17.42 10.58
C SER A 39 15.02 -16.32 9.52
N THR A 40 13.90 -16.02 8.86
CA THR A 40 13.80 -14.94 7.86
C THR A 40 13.50 -13.59 8.51
N LYS A 41 13.49 -12.53 7.68
CA LYS A 41 13.01 -11.19 8.06
C LYS A 41 11.63 -11.25 8.72
N LEU A 42 10.67 -11.93 8.10
CA LEU A 42 9.30 -12.01 8.62
C LEU A 42 9.23 -12.80 9.94
N GLY A 43 10.09 -13.80 10.12
CA GLY A 43 10.25 -14.51 11.38
C GLY A 43 10.73 -13.61 12.53
N LYS A 44 11.64 -12.66 12.26
CA LYS A 44 12.03 -11.65 13.25
C LYS A 44 10.90 -10.67 13.53
N ILE A 45 10.20 -10.19 12.50
CA ILE A 45 9.03 -9.32 12.66
C ILE A 45 7.95 -9.99 13.52
N LYS A 46 7.71 -11.30 13.38
CA LYS A 46 6.81 -12.05 14.28
C LYS A 46 7.22 -11.93 15.74
N LYS A 47 8.52 -12.06 16.04
CA LYS A 47 9.03 -11.96 17.42
C LYS A 47 8.83 -10.55 17.96
N ASP A 48 9.11 -9.54 17.16
CA ASP A 48 8.92 -8.14 17.54
C ASP A 48 7.43 -7.81 17.74
N LEU A 49 6.55 -8.33 16.89
CA LEU A 49 5.09 -8.19 16.99
C LEU A 49 4.50 -8.87 18.26
N ASN A 50 5.15 -9.91 18.77
CA ASN A 50 4.77 -10.54 20.03
C ASN A 50 5.36 -9.84 21.26
N ASN A 51 6.22 -8.84 21.07
CA ASN A 51 6.95 -8.14 22.13
C ASN A 51 6.87 -6.60 22.02
N LEU A 52 5.74 -6.09 21.51
CA LEU A 52 5.53 -4.67 21.19
C LEU A 52 5.87 -3.72 22.35
N ASN A 53 5.52 -4.10 23.58
CA ASN A 53 5.72 -3.26 24.77
C ASN A 53 7.21 -2.95 25.08
N ASN A 54 8.13 -3.73 24.51
CA ASN A 54 9.58 -3.56 24.73
C ASN A 54 10.29 -2.89 23.55
N LEU A 55 9.55 -2.46 22.52
CA LEU A 55 10.10 -1.81 21.34
C LEU A 55 10.19 -0.29 21.53
N LYS A 56 11.18 0.32 20.89
CA LYS A 56 11.21 1.77 20.69
C LYS A 56 10.06 2.20 19.78
N LYS A 57 9.60 3.43 19.92
CA LYS A 57 8.42 3.99 19.20
C LYS A 57 8.56 3.85 17.68
N GLU A 58 9.74 4.16 17.15
CA GLU A 58 10.03 4.10 15.72
C GLU A 58 10.00 2.66 15.22
N THR A 59 10.53 1.73 16.01
CA THR A 59 10.48 0.29 15.71
C THR A 59 9.04 -0.22 15.75
N LEU A 60 8.25 0.16 16.76
CA LEU A 60 6.84 -0.18 16.90
C LEU A 60 6.06 0.28 15.66
N ALA A 61 6.23 1.55 15.25
CA ALA A 61 5.65 2.14 14.04
C ALA A 61 5.83 1.21 12.85
N LYS A 62 7.07 0.82 12.64
CA LYS A 62 7.49 0.14 11.44
C LYS A 62 7.06 -1.31 11.44
N ILE A 63 7.07 -1.98 12.59
CA ILE A 63 6.54 -3.34 12.71
C ILE A 63 5.05 -3.36 12.39
N ILE A 64 4.26 -2.42 12.93
CA ILE A 64 2.82 -2.30 12.63
C ILE A 64 2.60 -1.97 11.15
N GLU A 65 3.39 -1.06 10.59
CA GLU A 65 3.34 -0.72 9.16
C GLU A 65 3.59 -1.95 8.28
N ILE A 66 4.70 -2.66 8.52
CA ILE A 66 5.12 -3.80 7.71
C ILE A 66 4.10 -4.93 7.85
N THR A 67 3.66 -5.27 9.06
CA THR A 67 2.70 -6.36 9.28
C THR A 67 1.35 -6.06 8.61
N THR A 68 0.84 -4.84 8.76
CA THR A 68 -0.39 -4.40 8.09
C THR A 68 -0.26 -4.46 6.57
N LYS A 69 0.87 -3.98 6.01
CA LYS A 69 1.19 -4.07 4.59
C LYS A 69 1.24 -5.51 4.10
N TYR A 70 2.01 -6.36 4.77
CA TYR A 70 2.22 -7.75 4.38
C TYR A 70 0.96 -8.60 4.47
N ASN A 71 0.05 -8.29 5.39
CA ASN A 71 -1.22 -9.00 5.52
C ASN A 71 -2.08 -8.91 4.25
N SER A 72 -1.93 -7.87 3.41
CA SER A 72 -2.65 -7.81 2.14
C SER A 72 -2.28 -8.94 1.18
N ILE A 73 -1.05 -9.49 1.31
CA ILE A 73 -0.50 -10.53 0.43
C ILE A 73 -1.16 -11.89 0.64
N ASN A 74 -1.82 -12.13 1.78
CA ASN A 74 -2.55 -13.37 2.04
C ASN A 74 -3.55 -13.75 0.94
N GLU A 75 -4.08 -12.75 0.22
CA GLU A 75 -5.02 -12.99 -0.87
C GLU A 75 -4.41 -13.71 -2.07
N ILE A 76 -3.10 -13.55 -2.32
CA ILE A 76 -2.42 -14.26 -3.40
C ILE A 76 -2.50 -15.77 -3.18
N PHE A 77 -2.38 -16.23 -1.93
CA PHE A 77 -2.36 -17.65 -1.58
C PHE A 77 -3.75 -18.31 -1.57
N SER A 78 -4.82 -17.52 -1.47
CA SER A 78 -6.19 -18.01 -1.32
C SER A 78 -7.01 -17.94 -2.61
N ARG A 79 -6.46 -17.34 -3.67
CA ARG A 79 -7.15 -17.07 -4.93
C ARG A 79 -6.42 -17.70 -6.11
N ASP A 80 -7.12 -17.78 -7.23
CA ASP A 80 -6.64 -18.34 -8.50
C ASP A 80 -5.74 -17.31 -9.21
N VAL A 81 -4.52 -17.16 -8.71
CA VAL A 81 -3.50 -16.22 -9.21
C VAL A 81 -2.36 -17.01 -9.81
N ASP A 82 -1.98 -16.69 -11.05
CA ASP A 82 -0.77 -17.24 -11.66
C ASP A 82 0.42 -16.34 -11.31
N TYR A 83 1.37 -16.87 -10.56
CA TYR A 83 2.53 -16.11 -10.10
C TYR A 83 3.78 -16.97 -10.08
N ASN A 84 4.93 -16.31 -10.27
CA ASN A 84 6.21 -16.95 -10.08
C ASN A 84 6.49 -17.12 -8.58
N GLU A 85 6.48 -18.36 -8.11
CA GLU A 85 6.74 -18.72 -6.71
C GLU A 85 8.11 -18.18 -6.22
N LEU A 86 9.12 -18.07 -7.09
CA LEU A 86 10.43 -17.50 -6.74
C LEU A 86 10.37 -15.99 -6.49
N ASP A 87 9.57 -15.25 -7.25
CA ASP A 87 9.41 -13.80 -7.08
C ASP A 87 8.64 -13.50 -5.80
N LEU A 88 7.60 -14.28 -5.50
CA LEU A 88 6.90 -14.19 -4.21
C LEU A 88 7.85 -14.51 -3.04
N PHE A 89 8.76 -15.46 -3.22
CA PHE A 89 9.75 -15.81 -2.20
C PHE A 89 10.75 -14.67 -1.90
N LYS A 90 11.00 -13.75 -2.85
CA LYS A 90 11.87 -12.58 -2.62
C LYS A 90 11.32 -11.65 -1.53
N LEU A 91 10.03 -11.71 -1.21
CA LEU A 91 9.44 -10.98 -0.08
C LEU A 91 10.03 -11.40 1.28
N LEU A 92 10.61 -12.60 1.38
CA LEU A 92 11.28 -13.09 2.59
C LEU A 92 12.74 -12.63 2.72
N GLU A 93 13.32 -12.11 1.63
CA GLU A 93 14.69 -11.62 1.57
C GLU A 93 14.81 -10.20 2.18
N GLY A 94 16.05 -9.74 2.30
CA GLY A 94 16.40 -8.44 2.90
C GLY A 94 16.57 -8.47 4.41
N THR A 95 16.87 -7.32 4.99
CA THR A 95 17.07 -7.18 6.43
C THR A 95 15.78 -6.82 7.16
N ALA A 96 15.66 -7.26 8.42
CA ALA A 96 14.61 -6.81 9.33
C ALA A 96 15.05 -5.56 10.10
N ASN A 97 15.75 -4.64 9.44
CA ASN A 97 16.13 -3.36 10.03
C ASN A 97 15.13 -2.29 9.59
N PRO A 98 14.31 -1.75 10.52
CA PRO A 98 13.38 -0.66 10.26
C PRO A 98 13.99 0.56 9.57
N GLU A 99 15.26 0.87 9.85
CA GLU A 99 15.94 2.09 9.39
C GLU A 99 16.36 2.02 7.92
N THR A 100 16.63 0.82 7.39
CA THR A 100 17.08 0.61 6.00
C THR A 100 16.00 -0.01 5.13
N GLU A 101 14.85 -0.32 5.71
CA GLU A 101 13.72 -1.03 5.12
C GLU A 101 13.29 -0.46 3.77
N SER A 102 13.23 0.86 3.65
CA SER A 102 12.70 1.51 2.46
C SER A 102 13.65 1.49 1.24
N ASN A 103 14.91 1.09 1.46
CA ASN A 103 15.92 0.87 0.42
C ASN A 103 16.03 -0.60 0.01
N GLU A 104 15.25 -1.50 0.62
CA GLU A 104 15.30 -2.92 0.32
C GLU A 104 14.60 -3.24 -1.00
N LYS A 105 15.23 -4.10 -1.80
CA LYS A 105 14.73 -4.50 -3.13
C LYS A 105 13.42 -5.28 -3.10
N TYR A 106 13.04 -5.83 -1.95
CA TYR A 106 11.76 -6.53 -1.86
C TYR A 106 10.56 -5.57 -1.96
N ASN A 107 10.76 -4.26 -1.79
CA ASN A 107 9.68 -3.28 -1.91
C ASN A 107 9.10 -3.21 -3.32
N ASP A 108 9.92 -3.43 -4.35
CA ASP A 108 9.46 -3.57 -5.73
C ASP A 108 8.46 -4.73 -5.85
N PHE A 109 8.89 -5.94 -5.45
CA PHE A 109 8.03 -7.13 -5.45
C PHE A 109 6.79 -6.94 -4.56
N PHE A 110 6.95 -6.35 -3.38
CA PHE A 110 5.83 -6.10 -2.48
C PHE A 110 4.80 -5.19 -3.15
N PHE A 111 5.24 -4.15 -3.85
CA PHE A 111 4.35 -3.26 -4.56
C PHE A 111 3.58 -3.99 -5.67
N GLU A 112 4.27 -4.81 -6.48
CA GLU A 112 3.65 -5.63 -7.52
C GLU A 112 2.56 -6.57 -6.96
N PHE A 113 2.91 -7.38 -5.95
CA PHE A 113 1.96 -8.33 -5.35
C PHE A 113 0.81 -7.62 -4.62
N SER A 114 1.07 -6.52 -3.92
CA SER A 114 0.02 -5.76 -3.23
C SER A 114 -0.93 -5.05 -4.21
N MET A 115 -0.41 -4.58 -5.35
CA MET A 115 -1.23 -4.03 -6.41
C MET A 115 -2.07 -5.12 -7.09
N ALA A 116 -1.52 -6.31 -7.34
CA ALA A 116 -2.29 -7.45 -7.83
C ALA A 116 -3.45 -7.84 -6.89
N CYS A 117 -3.20 -7.89 -5.58
CA CYS A 117 -4.25 -8.10 -4.58
C CYS A 117 -5.38 -7.08 -4.72
N ARG A 118 -5.05 -5.81 -5.00
CA ARG A 118 -6.05 -4.76 -5.20
C ARG A 118 -6.94 -5.03 -6.40
N PHE A 119 -6.37 -5.45 -7.52
CA PHE A 119 -7.16 -5.85 -8.69
C PHE A 119 -8.06 -7.05 -8.39
N LEU A 120 -7.54 -8.05 -7.68
CA LEU A 120 -8.35 -9.21 -7.24
C LEU A 120 -9.54 -8.77 -6.39
N ARG A 121 -9.34 -7.89 -5.40
CA ARG A 121 -10.42 -7.38 -4.55
C ARG A 121 -11.45 -6.57 -5.34
N ALA A 122 -10.99 -5.71 -6.24
CA ALA A 122 -11.85 -4.74 -6.91
C ALA A 122 -12.72 -5.36 -7.99
N LEU A 123 -12.15 -6.34 -8.71
CA LEU A 123 -12.74 -6.88 -9.91
C LEU A 123 -13.51 -8.18 -9.67
N GLN A 124 -13.27 -8.86 -8.54
CA GLN A 124 -14.03 -10.05 -8.19
C GLN A 124 -15.47 -9.68 -7.83
N LYS A 125 -16.40 -9.98 -8.75
CA LYS A 125 -17.85 -9.75 -8.59
C LYS A 125 -18.56 -11.10 -8.54
N GLY A 126 -19.02 -11.49 -7.36
CA GLY A 126 -19.70 -12.76 -7.16
C GLY A 126 -18.78 -13.96 -7.48
N ASN A 127 -19.19 -14.82 -8.40
CA ASN A 127 -18.47 -16.05 -8.78
C ASN A 127 -17.55 -15.86 -10.00
N GLU A 128 -17.52 -14.67 -10.61
CA GLU A 128 -16.63 -14.40 -11.73
C GLU A 128 -15.18 -14.31 -11.23
N LYS A 129 -14.32 -15.19 -11.75
CA LYS A 129 -12.89 -15.22 -11.44
C LYS A 129 -12.16 -14.21 -12.32
N VAL A 130 -11.38 -13.36 -11.68
CA VAL A 130 -10.44 -12.45 -12.35
C VAL A 130 -9.12 -13.20 -12.51
N LYS A 131 -8.57 -13.25 -13.72
CA LYS A 131 -7.26 -13.85 -13.97
C LYS A 131 -6.18 -12.79 -13.79
N ILE A 132 -5.30 -13.02 -12.83
CA ILE A 132 -4.11 -12.20 -12.62
C ILE A 132 -2.88 -13.05 -12.95
N ASN A 133 -1.99 -12.52 -13.78
CA ASN A 133 -0.70 -13.11 -14.10
C ASN A 133 0.43 -12.18 -13.64
N LEU A 134 1.30 -12.73 -12.79
CA LEU A 134 2.51 -12.12 -12.22
C LEU A 134 3.79 -12.90 -12.61
N ALA A 135 3.68 -13.88 -13.53
CA ALA A 135 4.76 -14.77 -13.91
C ALA A 135 5.55 -14.30 -15.14
N GLY A 136 5.02 -13.31 -15.87
CA GLY A 136 5.62 -12.76 -17.08
C GLY A 136 6.63 -11.65 -16.84
N GLU A 137 7.10 -11.05 -17.93
CA GLU A 137 7.97 -9.86 -17.87
C GLU A 137 7.22 -8.58 -17.48
N CYS A 138 5.90 -8.55 -17.65
CA CYS A 138 5.06 -7.46 -17.19
C CYS A 138 4.73 -7.70 -15.72
N ASP A 139 4.84 -6.65 -14.91
CA ASP A 139 4.64 -6.74 -13.48
C ASP A 139 3.25 -7.32 -13.14
N ILE A 140 2.18 -6.91 -13.86
CA ILE A 140 0.83 -7.49 -13.71
C ILE A 140 0.08 -7.49 -15.05
N ILE A 141 -0.49 -8.63 -15.43
CA ILE A 141 -1.51 -8.72 -16.49
C ILE A 141 -2.85 -9.14 -15.89
N VAL A 142 -3.90 -8.35 -16.17
CA VAL A 142 -5.28 -8.58 -15.72
C VAL A 142 -6.14 -8.99 -16.92
N ASP A 143 -6.72 -10.20 -16.86
CA ASP A 143 -7.60 -10.80 -17.87
C ASP A 143 -7.06 -10.70 -19.31
N GLU A 144 -5.73 -10.70 -19.49
CA GLU A 144 -5.07 -10.55 -20.80
C GLU A 144 -5.46 -9.25 -21.55
N VAL A 145 -6.00 -8.27 -20.81
CA VAL A 145 -6.54 -7.01 -21.35
C VAL A 145 -5.77 -5.81 -20.84
N LEU A 146 -5.46 -5.77 -19.54
CA LEU A 146 -4.80 -4.64 -18.90
C LEU A 146 -3.40 -5.06 -18.44
N ALA A 147 -2.39 -4.31 -18.90
CA ALA A 147 -1.04 -4.36 -18.34
C ALA A 147 -0.87 -3.31 -17.24
N VAL A 148 -0.21 -3.66 -16.15
CA VAL A 148 0.17 -2.71 -15.11
C VAL A 148 1.66 -2.82 -14.88
N GLU A 149 2.37 -1.72 -15.10
CA GLU A 149 3.81 -1.61 -14.82
C GLU A 149 3.97 -0.84 -13.50
N CYS A 150 4.50 -1.51 -12.49
CA CYS A 150 4.68 -1.03 -11.13
C CYS A 150 6.08 -0.41 -10.97
N LYS A 151 6.15 0.74 -10.29
CA LYS A 151 7.41 1.42 -9.96
C LYS A 151 7.39 1.89 -8.52
N TYR A 152 8.19 1.24 -7.67
CA TYR A 152 8.45 1.73 -6.33
C TYR A 152 9.56 2.78 -6.39
N ILE A 153 9.26 4.02 -6.00
CA ILE A 153 10.17 5.13 -6.21
C ILE A 153 11.04 5.34 -4.98
N HIS A 154 12.34 5.10 -5.15
CA HIS A 154 13.32 5.30 -4.08
C HIS A 154 13.77 6.75 -3.91
N SER A 155 13.69 7.59 -4.95
CA SER A 155 14.10 9.00 -4.89
C SER A 155 13.22 9.88 -5.76
N GLN A 156 13.05 11.13 -5.34
CA GLN A 156 12.27 12.13 -6.08
C GLN A 156 12.81 12.33 -7.51
N SER A 157 14.13 12.42 -7.68
CA SER A 157 14.76 12.54 -9.01
C SER A 157 14.50 11.35 -9.94
N GLY A 158 14.14 10.18 -9.38
CA GLY A 158 13.82 8.99 -10.15
C GLY A 158 12.38 8.95 -10.70
N ILE A 159 11.50 9.87 -10.29
CA ILE A 159 10.07 9.85 -10.65
C ILE A 159 9.87 9.83 -12.18
N VAL A 160 10.44 10.82 -12.87
CA VAL A 160 10.21 11.02 -14.32
C VAL A 160 10.75 9.86 -15.13
N GLU A 161 11.97 9.42 -14.82
CA GLU A 161 12.62 8.30 -15.51
C GLU A 161 11.83 7.00 -15.36
N ASN A 162 11.41 6.66 -14.13
CA ASN A 162 10.69 5.42 -13.86
C ASN A 162 9.31 5.40 -14.53
N ILE A 163 8.59 6.52 -14.53
CA ILE A 163 7.29 6.62 -15.20
C ILE A 163 7.45 6.51 -16.72
N SER A 164 8.44 7.19 -17.30
CA SER A 164 8.75 7.10 -18.74
C SER A 164 9.12 5.67 -19.17
N LYS A 165 9.90 4.98 -18.33
CA LYS A 165 10.25 3.57 -18.54
C LYS A 165 9.00 2.68 -18.49
N ALA A 166 8.17 2.82 -17.47
CA ALA A 166 6.92 2.07 -17.33
C ALA A 166 5.97 2.28 -18.53
N ASP A 167 5.82 3.53 -18.96
CA ASP A 167 5.00 3.90 -20.12
C ASP A 167 5.52 3.25 -21.43
N SER A 168 6.85 3.21 -21.61
CA SER A 168 7.48 2.52 -22.73
C SER A 168 7.31 0.99 -22.66
N GLN A 169 7.36 0.42 -21.46
CA GLN A 169 7.11 -1.00 -21.24
C GLN A 169 5.66 -1.37 -21.62
N ILE A 170 4.67 -0.57 -21.23
CA ILE A 170 3.25 -0.77 -21.63
C ILE A 170 3.09 -0.83 -23.14
N ALA A 171 3.70 0.13 -23.87
CA ALA A 171 3.65 0.12 -25.34
C ALA A 171 4.22 -1.17 -25.93
N THR A 172 5.28 -1.71 -25.33
CA THR A 172 5.88 -3.00 -25.71
C THR A 172 4.94 -4.17 -25.41
N ARG A 173 4.26 -4.18 -24.24
CA ARG A 173 3.28 -5.22 -23.89
C ARG A 173 2.13 -5.28 -24.89
N ILE A 174 1.65 -4.12 -25.32
CA ILE A 174 0.57 -4.01 -26.31
C ILE A 174 1.05 -4.47 -27.69
N ALA A 175 2.25 -4.05 -28.13
CA ALA A 175 2.81 -4.46 -29.41
C ALA A 175 3.01 -5.99 -29.50
N ASN A 176 3.35 -6.63 -28.37
CA ASN A 176 3.52 -8.08 -28.26
C ASN A 176 2.19 -8.84 -28.06
N GLY A 177 1.04 -8.15 -28.05
CA GLY A 177 -0.29 -8.76 -27.88
C GLY A 177 -0.56 -9.28 -26.47
N GLN A 178 0.22 -8.87 -25.47
CA GLN A 178 0.06 -9.30 -24.07
C GLN A 178 -1.07 -8.56 -23.34
N ALA A 179 -1.43 -7.37 -23.82
CA ALA A 179 -2.51 -6.55 -23.29
C ALA A 179 -3.07 -5.62 -24.39
N LYS A 180 -4.23 -5.01 -24.12
CA LYS A 180 -4.87 -4.03 -25.01
C LYS A 180 -4.57 -2.58 -24.61
N PHE A 181 -4.37 -2.33 -23.32
CA PHE A 181 -4.03 -1.03 -22.76
C PHE A 181 -3.30 -1.21 -21.43
N GLY A 182 -2.78 -0.12 -20.86
CA GLY A 182 -2.04 -0.21 -19.60
C GLY A 182 -2.23 0.95 -18.63
N PHE A 183 -1.84 0.68 -17.39
CA PHE A 183 -1.64 1.67 -16.33
C PHE A 183 -0.19 1.64 -15.85
N VAL A 184 0.36 2.82 -15.58
CA VAL A 184 1.58 2.92 -14.78
C VAL A 184 1.15 3.02 -13.32
N ALA A 185 1.60 2.12 -12.46
CA ALA A 185 1.37 2.20 -11.02
C ALA A 185 2.64 2.67 -10.32
N VAL A 186 2.54 3.71 -9.50
CA VAL A 186 3.68 4.32 -8.82
C VAL A 186 3.44 4.32 -7.32
N ASP A 187 4.41 3.83 -6.57
CA ASP A 187 4.44 3.89 -5.11
C ASP A 187 5.45 4.94 -4.67
N LEU A 188 4.93 5.97 -3.99
CA LEU A 188 5.69 7.11 -3.46
C LEU A 188 5.83 7.05 -1.94
N SER A 189 5.53 5.91 -1.32
CA SER A 189 5.55 5.75 0.15
C SER A 189 6.90 6.16 0.75
N ASN A 190 8.01 5.88 0.06
CA ASN A 190 9.35 6.25 0.50
C ASN A 190 9.63 7.76 0.50
N LEU A 191 8.87 8.53 -0.28
CA LEU A 191 9.12 9.97 -0.44
C LEU A 191 8.31 10.82 0.55
N ILE A 192 7.50 10.19 1.42
CA ILE A 192 6.62 10.96 2.30
C ILE A 192 7.44 11.83 3.26
N PRO A 193 7.12 13.13 3.42
CA PRO A 193 7.83 14.01 4.34
C PRO A 193 7.41 13.72 5.79
N ARG A 194 7.92 12.62 6.36
CA ARG A 194 7.46 12.04 7.64
C ARG A 194 7.29 13.06 8.74
N LYS A 195 8.32 13.88 9.00
CA LYS A 195 8.30 14.89 10.07
C LYS A 195 7.18 15.91 9.88
N LYS A 196 6.97 16.39 8.65
CA LYS A 196 5.90 17.35 8.31
C LYS A 196 4.50 16.74 8.52
N ILE A 197 4.35 15.45 8.20
CA ILE A 197 3.09 14.75 8.46
C ILE A 197 2.88 14.56 9.97
N GLU A 198 3.89 14.09 10.70
CA GLU A 198 3.84 13.90 12.15
C GLU A 198 3.44 15.19 12.88
N ASP A 199 4.05 16.33 12.54
CA ASP A 199 3.73 17.64 13.12
C ASP A 199 2.26 18.03 12.84
N PHE A 200 1.75 17.74 11.64
CA PHE A 200 0.35 17.99 11.28
C PHE A 200 -0.62 17.06 12.01
N VAL A 201 -0.27 15.78 12.16
CA VAL A 201 -1.09 14.81 12.91
C VAL A 201 -1.17 15.22 14.37
N GLU A 202 -0.05 15.60 14.98
CA GLU A 202 -0.01 16.07 16.37
C GLU A 202 -0.89 17.31 16.57
N PHE A 203 -0.76 18.30 15.69
CA PHE A 203 -1.63 19.48 15.70
C PHE A 203 -3.11 19.11 15.60
N THR A 204 -3.45 18.21 14.66
CA THR A 204 -4.83 17.78 14.43
C THR A 204 -5.39 17.03 15.63
N LEU A 205 -4.60 16.09 16.19
CA LEU A 205 -4.98 15.32 17.37
C LEU A 205 -5.32 16.23 18.54
N HIS A 206 -4.52 17.25 18.82
CA HIS A 206 -4.80 18.20 19.90
C HIS A 206 -6.17 18.86 19.75
N LYS A 207 -6.61 19.19 18.53
CA LYS A 207 -7.95 19.75 18.28
C LYS A 207 -9.08 18.76 18.50
N PHE A 208 -8.87 17.50 18.15
CA PHE A 208 -9.82 16.45 18.47
C PHE A 208 -9.88 16.20 19.98
N VAL A 209 -8.73 16.15 20.67
CA VAL A 209 -8.65 16.01 22.12
C VAL A 209 -9.41 17.11 22.85
N GLU A 210 -9.18 18.38 22.49
CA GLU A 210 -9.92 19.53 23.06
C GLU A 210 -11.44 19.38 22.92
N SER A 211 -11.90 18.76 21.84
CA SER A 211 -13.32 18.56 21.54
C SER A 211 -13.89 17.37 22.31
N TYR A 212 -13.22 16.22 22.28
CA TYR A 212 -13.64 15.00 22.98
C TYR A 212 -13.56 15.16 24.51
N ALA A 213 -12.62 15.93 25.04
CA ALA A 213 -12.53 16.21 26.47
C ALA A 213 -13.79 16.94 27.00
N LYS A 214 -14.42 17.78 26.17
CA LYS A 214 -15.71 18.43 26.51
C LYS A 214 -16.86 17.42 26.56
N LEU A 215 -16.82 16.39 25.72
CA LEU A 215 -17.82 15.31 25.72
C LEU A 215 -17.62 14.40 26.94
N GLU A 216 -16.38 14.07 27.26
CA GLU A 216 -15.99 13.31 28.45
C GLU A 216 -16.42 14.03 29.74
N ALA A 217 -16.15 15.34 29.85
CA ALA A 217 -16.57 16.15 31.00
C ALA A 217 -18.11 16.19 31.18
N LYS A 218 -18.86 16.07 30.09
CA LYS A 218 -20.33 15.94 30.10
C LYS A 218 -20.82 14.50 30.29
N LYS A 219 -19.91 13.53 30.49
CA LYS A 219 -20.20 12.09 30.61
C LYS A 219 -20.96 11.51 29.41
N LEU A 220 -20.77 12.11 28.22
CA LEU A 220 -21.40 11.65 26.97
C LEU A 220 -20.60 10.54 26.28
N ILE A 221 -19.33 10.42 26.65
CA ILE A 221 -18.45 9.33 26.26
C ILE A 221 -17.80 8.77 27.52
N SER A 222 -17.44 7.49 27.48
CA SER A 222 -16.74 6.78 28.54
C SER A 222 -15.57 6.01 27.96
N GLY A 223 -14.58 5.69 28.79
CA GLY A 223 -13.38 4.97 28.35
C GLY A 223 -12.30 5.93 27.87
N ASN A 224 -11.36 5.41 27.08
CA ASN A 224 -10.19 6.15 26.67
C ASN A 224 -10.53 7.15 25.56
N LEU A 225 -10.36 8.45 25.85
CA LEU A 225 -10.60 9.56 24.93
C LEU A 225 -9.88 9.38 23.59
N VAL A 226 -8.68 8.82 23.63
CA VAL A 226 -7.82 8.58 22.48
C VAL A 226 -8.41 7.55 21.53
N GLU A 227 -8.96 6.45 22.07
CA GLU A 227 -9.60 5.41 21.27
C GLU A 227 -10.78 5.99 20.49
N HIS A 228 -11.58 6.85 21.12
CA HIS A 228 -12.69 7.53 20.43
C HIS A 228 -12.21 8.39 19.25
N ILE A 229 -11.08 9.08 19.38
CA ILE A 229 -10.51 9.90 18.29
C ILE A 229 -9.98 9.01 17.16
N LEU A 230 -9.30 7.91 17.49
CA LEU A 230 -8.81 6.96 16.50
C LEU A 230 -9.95 6.30 15.71
N LEU A 231 -11.12 6.13 16.33
CA LEU A 231 -12.34 5.65 15.68
C LEU A 231 -13.08 6.76 14.90
N ASP A 232 -12.70 8.03 15.06
CA ASP A 232 -13.34 9.14 14.37
C ASP A 232 -12.89 9.22 12.92
N LYS A 233 -13.82 8.93 12.01
CA LYS A 233 -13.57 8.99 10.56
C LYS A 233 -13.09 10.35 10.08
N ASN A 234 -13.48 11.45 10.73
CA ASN A 234 -13.06 12.79 10.33
C ASN A 234 -11.57 12.98 10.62
N PHE A 235 -11.10 12.50 11.76
CA PHE A 235 -9.69 12.54 12.13
C PHE A 235 -8.85 11.77 11.10
N SER A 236 -9.18 10.50 10.88
CA SER A 236 -8.46 9.65 9.90
C SER A 236 -8.48 10.25 8.49
N LYS A 237 -9.62 10.84 8.08
CA LYS A 237 -9.77 11.45 6.76
C LYS A 237 -8.92 12.71 6.60
N ILE A 238 -8.88 13.58 7.60
CA ILE A 238 -8.05 14.80 7.56
C ILE A 238 -6.58 14.42 7.41
N VAL A 239 -6.10 13.49 8.23
CA VAL A 239 -4.72 13.01 8.21
C VAL A 239 -4.38 12.33 6.89
N GLY A 240 -5.28 11.48 6.38
CA GLY A 240 -5.10 10.79 5.09
C GLY A 240 -5.08 11.73 3.88
N LEU A 241 -5.95 12.75 3.86
CA LEU A 241 -5.99 13.75 2.78
C LEU A 241 -4.74 14.61 2.77
N TYR A 242 -4.27 15.07 3.93
CA TYR A 242 -3.04 15.83 4.01
C TYR A 242 -1.82 15.01 3.56
N SER A 243 -1.73 13.75 4.00
CA SER A 243 -0.67 12.83 3.55
C SER A 243 -0.69 12.64 2.03
N THR A 244 -1.88 12.54 1.44
CA THR A 244 -2.05 12.38 -0.02
C THR A 244 -1.63 13.65 -0.76
N PHE A 245 -2.02 14.81 -0.26
CA PHE A 245 -1.66 16.11 -0.83
C PHE A 245 -0.14 16.33 -0.87
N GLU A 246 0.59 15.98 0.20
CA GLU A 246 2.05 16.11 0.24
C GLU A 246 2.73 15.23 -0.80
N ILE A 247 2.24 14.00 -0.99
CA ILE A 247 2.74 13.09 -2.02
C ILE A 247 2.40 13.58 -3.44
N GLU A 248 1.19 14.09 -3.66
CA GLU A 248 0.81 14.70 -4.94
C GLU A 248 1.70 15.89 -5.27
N SER A 249 2.05 16.70 -4.27
CA SER A 249 2.92 17.87 -4.45
C SER A 249 4.30 17.44 -4.94
N ILE A 250 4.92 16.43 -4.32
CA ILE A 250 6.22 15.87 -4.74
C ILE A 250 6.18 15.38 -6.19
N LEU A 251 5.09 14.69 -6.56
CA LEU A 251 4.93 14.22 -7.94
C LEU A 251 4.81 15.39 -8.93
N HIS A 252 3.98 16.38 -8.62
CA HIS A 252 3.72 17.52 -9.49
C HIS A 252 4.91 18.48 -9.59
N GLU A 253 5.78 18.53 -8.58
CA GLU A 253 7.07 19.22 -8.69
C GLU A 253 7.94 18.64 -9.82
N GLU A 254 7.93 17.32 -10.00
CA GLU A 254 8.74 16.64 -11.02
C GLU A 254 8.05 16.52 -12.39
N LEU A 255 6.75 16.18 -12.41
CA LEU A 255 6.01 15.94 -13.66
C LEU A 255 5.22 17.15 -14.17
N GLY A 256 4.96 18.13 -13.32
CA GLY A 256 3.92 19.13 -13.54
C GLY A 256 2.50 18.54 -13.48
N PHE A 257 1.52 19.32 -13.93
CA PHE A 257 0.10 18.92 -13.95
C PHE A 257 -0.31 18.12 -15.20
N SER A 258 0.61 17.95 -16.16
CA SER A 258 0.34 17.25 -17.41
C SER A 258 1.53 16.38 -17.79
N TYR A 259 1.27 15.09 -18.00
CA TYR A 259 2.25 14.14 -18.49
C TYR A 259 1.94 13.75 -19.95
N LYS A 260 2.98 13.55 -20.77
CA LYS A 260 2.83 13.07 -22.15
C LYS A 260 2.85 11.55 -22.15
N PHE A 261 1.66 10.97 -22.17
CA PHE A 261 1.47 9.52 -22.21
C PHE A 261 1.85 8.91 -23.56
N GLY A 262 2.46 7.73 -23.50
CA GLY A 262 2.72 6.85 -24.63
C GLY A 262 1.45 6.16 -25.13
N ASN A 263 1.61 5.40 -26.22
CA ASN A 263 0.48 4.76 -26.87
C ASN A 263 -0.10 3.65 -25.98
N GLY A 264 -1.42 3.69 -25.76
CA GLY A 264 -2.15 2.67 -25.01
C GLY A 264 -2.09 2.81 -23.48
N THR A 265 -1.31 3.74 -22.94
CA THR A 265 -1.33 4.06 -21.49
C THR A 265 -2.51 4.96 -21.18
N MET A 266 -3.36 4.52 -20.26
CA MET A 266 -4.64 5.17 -19.95
C MET A 266 -4.54 6.09 -18.73
N ALA A 267 -3.70 5.74 -17.74
CA ALA A 267 -3.52 6.53 -16.52
C ALA A 267 -2.21 6.16 -15.81
N ILE A 268 -1.75 7.09 -14.97
CA ILE A 268 -0.78 6.84 -13.90
C ILE A 268 -1.57 6.75 -12.60
N LEU A 269 -1.46 5.62 -11.89
CA LEU A 269 -2.00 5.40 -10.56
C LEU A 269 -0.92 5.72 -9.55
N LEU A 270 -1.29 6.45 -8.51
CA LEU A 270 -0.36 6.94 -7.50
C LEU A 270 -0.83 6.40 -6.17
N GLN A 271 0.09 5.80 -5.42
CA GLN A 271 -0.18 5.37 -4.06
C GLN A 271 0.89 5.80 -3.06
N SER A 272 0.46 5.91 -1.82
CA SER A 272 1.32 6.04 -0.66
C SER A 272 0.68 5.30 0.51
N ILE A 273 1.44 4.42 1.16
CA ILE A 273 1.02 3.65 2.32
C ILE A 273 2.07 3.87 3.40
N ASN A 274 1.69 4.58 4.46
CA ASN A 274 2.60 4.97 5.53
C ASN A 274 1.93 4.76 6.88
N THR A 275 2.73 4.48 7.90
CA THR A 275 2.25 4.49 9.29
C THR A 275 3.09 5.46 10.10
N PHE A 276 2.39 6.30 10.85
CA PHE A 276 2.96 7.28 11.75
C PHE A 276 2.68 6.85 13.18
N ILE A 277 3.62 7.13 14.08
CA ILE A 277 3.43 6.96 15.51
C ILE A 277 3.30 8.31 16.15
N PHE A 278 2.36 8.41 17.06
CA PHE A 278 2.19 9.57 17.92
C PHE A 278 1.86 9.09 19.33
N GLU A 279 2.12 9.96 20.29
CA GLU A 279 1.97 9.67 21.70
C GLU A 279 0.99 10.66 22.32
N TYR A 280 0.09 10.14 23.14
CA TYR A 280 -0.77 10.97 23.97
C TYR A 280 -0.94 10.30 25.33
N ARG A 281 -0.58 11.00 26.42
CA ARG A 281 -0.63 10.48 27.80
C ARG A 281 0.02 9.09 27.93
N ASP A 282 1.26 8.97 27.45
CA ASP A 282 2.08 7.74 27.46
C ASP A 282 1.50 6.57 26.63
N GLN A 283 0.45 6.81 25.84
CA GLN A 283 -0.07 5.83 24.90
C GLN A 283 0.51 6.06 23.53
N VAL A 284 1.18 5.02 23.01
CA VAL A 284 1.75 5.02 21.66
C VAL A 284 0.71 4.48 20.68
N MET A 285 0.46 5.23 19.61
CA MET A 285 -0.59 4.92 18.66
C MET A 285 -0.10 4.96 17.23
N PRO A 286 -0.38 3.91 16.44
CA PRO A 286 -0.21 3.94 15.00
C PRO A 286 -1.41 4.60 14.30
N ILE A 287 -1.13 5.53 13.40
CA ILE A 287 -2.07 5.91 12.33
C ILE A 287 -1.47 5.45 11.02
N SER A 288 -2.12 4.48 10.38
CA SER A 288 -1.84 4.13 9.01
C SER A 288 -2.63 5.04 8.07
N THR A 289 -1.93 5.68 7.13
CA THR A 289 -2.55 6.42 6.04
C THR A 289 -2.33 5.68 4.74
N ARG A 290 -3.36 5.71 3.90
CA ARG A 290 -3.29 5.30 2.51
C ARG A 290 -3.81 6.43 1.63
N GLY A 291 -2.92 6.96 0.81
CA GLY A 291 -3.27 7.84 -0.30
C GLY A 291 -3.39 7.04 -1.58
N MET A 292 -4.44 7.31 -2.37
CA MET A 292 -4.51 6.84 -3.75
C MET A 292 -5.15 7.93 -4.63
N THR A 293 -4.46 8.25 -5.70
CA THR A 293 -4.85 9.28 -6.65
C THR A 293 -4.36 8.88 -8.05
N TYR A 294 -4.63 9.70 -9.07
CA TYR A 294 -4.30 9.33 -10.44
C TYR A 294 -4.19 10.53 -11.38
N ILE A 295 -3.43 10.35 -12.45
CA ILE A 295 -3.39 11.24 -13.61
C ILE A 295 -3.94 10.46 -14.80
N THR A 296 -5.05 10.92 -15.39
CA THR A 296 -5.61 10.31 -16.61
C THR A 296 -4.94 10.87 -17.86
N ASN A 297 -4.76 10.04 -18.88
CA ASN A 297 -4.26 10.47 -20.17
C ASN A 297 -5.20 11.55 -20.78
N PRO A 298 -4.70 12.78 -21.05
CA PRO A 298 -5.52 13.89 -21.53
C PRO A 298 -6.04 13.68 -22.96
N ASN A 299 -5.45 12.75 -23.71
CA ASN A 299 -5.87 12.43 -25.09
C ASN A 299 -7.05 11.46 -25.15
N LEU A 300 -7.55 10.98 -23.99
CA LEU A 300 -8.73 10.13 -23.96
C LEU A 300 -9.99 10.93 -24.28
N SER A 301 -10.92 10.30 -25.00
CA SER A 301 -12.27 10.84 -25.14
C SER A 301 -12.92 10.99 -23.76
N GLN A 302 -13.83 11.96 -23.61
CA GLN A 302 -14.50 12.21 -22.33
C GLN A 302 -15.16 10.95 -21.75
N LYS A 303 -15.77 10.12 -22.60
CA LYS A 303 -16.36 8.83 -22.21
C LYS A 303 -15.31 7.85 -21.70
N ASN A 304 -14.19 7.69 -22.41
CA ASN A 304 -13.12 6.79 -21.99
C ASN A 304 -12.46 7.27 -20.69
N ALA A 305 -12.21 8.57 -20.57
CA ALA A 305 -11.70 9.16 -19.34
C ALA A 305 -12.65 8.91 -18.16
N ALA A 306 -13.97 9.06 -18.33
CA ALA A 306 -14.94 8.75 -17.29
C ALA A 306 -14.92 7.26 -16.88
N ASN A 307 -14.84 6.35 -17.86
CA ASN A 307 -14.75 4.91 -17.59
C ASN A 307 -13.47 4.55 -16.84
N VAL A 308 -12.33 5.11 -17.25
CA VAL A 308 -11.03 4.93 -16.56
C VAL A 308 -11.12 5.44 -15.12
N LYS A 309 -11.70 6.63 -14.89
CA LYS A 309 -11.90 7.16 -13.54
C LYS A 309 -12.78 6.25 -12.68
N GLN A 310 -13.89 5.76 -13.23
CA GLN A 310 -14.78 4.85 -12.52
C GLN A 310 -14.06 3.55 -12.16
N PHE A 311 -13.28 3.00 -13.10
CA PHE A 311 -12.48 1.80 -12.88
C PHE A 311 -11.45 2.02 -11.76
N ILE A 312 -10.68 3.12 -11.81
CA ILE A 312 -9.69 3.44 -10.79
C ILE A 312 -10.34 3.64 -9.41
N HIS A 313 -11.51 4.29 -9.35
CA HIS A 313 -12.25 4.42 -8.10
C HIS A 313 -12.69 3.06 -7.53
N ALA A 314 -13.00 2.07 -8.37
CA ALA A 314 -13.28 0.72 -7.91
C ALA A 314 -12.04 0.03 -7.30
N LEU A 315 -10.82 0.47 -7.65
CA LEU A 315 -9.57 -0.05 -7.07
C LEU A 315 -9.28 0.50 -5.66
N ALA A 316 -10.05 1.46 -5.13
CA ALA A 316 -9.90 1.89 -3.74
C ALA A 316 -10.58 0.88 -2.80
N VAL A 317 -9.98 -0.33 -2.78
CA VAL A 317 -10.29 -1.52 -1.99
C VAL A 317 -9.02 -2.01 -1.27
N GLY A 318 -9.19 -2.61 -0.09
CA GLY A 318 -8.09 -2.73 0.90
C GLY A 318 -7.59 -1.36 1.36
N VAL A 319 -6.76 -1.18 2.35
CA VAL A 319 -6.37 -2.04 3.46
C VAL A 319 -7.57 -2.20 4.37
#